data_AF-A0A969BA30-F1
#
_entry.id   AF-A0A969BA30-F1
#
_cell.length_a   1.000
_cell.length_b   1.000
_cell.length_c   1.000
_cell.angle_alpha   90.00
_cell.angle_beta   90.00
_cell.angle_gamma   90.00
#
_symmetry.space_group_name_H-M   'P 1'
#
loop_
_entity.id
_entity.type
_entity.pdbx_description
1 polymer ?
#
loop_
_entity_poly.entity_id
_entity_poly.type
_entity_poly.pdbx_seq_one_letter_code
_entity_poly.pdbx_strand_id
1 'polypeptide(L)'
;MNESFRSLVNVVFISAFGLIFLTAFTSLKPFRAHKKRIFSTILLKSTYLFYLSFYMVFLYILMFVDHIKINQDGIGENWVKFYMFMFLLVTIFPNIGIMVRRKFKTYRKEFNVVFSGINVLSVILIIVLLTHKKIGVF
;
A
#
# COMPACT_ATOMS: atom_id res chain seq x y z
N MET A 1 13.54 9.17 -24.32
CA MET A 1 13.56 10.09 -23.17
C MET A 1 15.01 10.23 -22.75
N ASN A 2 15.55 11.45 -22.64
CA ASN A 2 16.96 11.64 -22.28
C ASN A 2 17.20 11.09 -20.86
N GLU A 3 18.33 10.40 -20.63
CA GLU A 3 18.61 9.74 -19.34
C GLU A 3 18.54 10.70 -18.15
N SER A 4 19.02 11.94 -18.33
CA SER A 4 18.96 12.99 -17.31
C SER A 4 17.52 13.35 -16.90
N PHE A 5 16.58 13.34 -17.85
CA PHE A 5 15.16 13.60 -17.57
C PHE A 5 14.53 12.43 -16.81
N ARG A 6 14.84 11.17 -17.18
CA ARG A 6 14.40 9.97 -16.46
C ARG A 6 14.88 9.98 -15.01
N SER A 7 16.16 10.29 -14.79
CA SER A 7 16.74 10.42 -13.45
C SER A 7 16.04 11.48 -12.61
N LEU A 8 15.78 12.67 -13.19
CA LEU A 8 15.10 13.75 -12.49
C LEU A 8 13.68 13.37 -12.06
N VAL A 9 12.91 12.72 -12.94
CA VAL A 9 11.58 12.21 -12.60
C VAL A 9 11.66 11.19 -11.46
N ASN A 10 12.58 10.23 -11.51
CA ASN A 10 12.75 9.23 -10.45
C ASN A 10 13.03 9.89 -9.08
N VAL A 11 13.92 10.89 -9.03
CA VAL A 11 14.26 11.62 -7.81
C VAL A 11 13.05 12.34 -7.23
N VAL A 12 12.27 13.03 -8.08
CA VAL A 12 11.05 13.74 -7.65
C VAL A 12 10.04 12.77 -7.05
N PHE A 13 9.80 11.62 -7.68
CA PHE A 13 8.83 10.65 -7.19
C PHE A 13 9.28 9.90 -5.93
N ILE A 14 10.56 9.50 -5.84
CA ILE A 14 11.10 8.92 -4.60
C ILE A 14 10.94 9.91 -3.44
N SER A 15 11.23 11.19 -3.70
CA SER A 15 11.05 12.26 -2.71
C SER A 15 9.58 12.43 -2.33
N ALA A 16 8.66 12.45 -3.30
CA ALA A 16 7.23 12.56 -3.06
C ALA A 16 6.69 11.36 -2.25
N PHE A 17 7.08 10.14 -2.60
CA PHE A 17 6.71 8.95 -1.85
C PHE A 17 7.28 8.99 -0.43
N GLY A 18 8.55 9.40 -0.27
CA GLY A 18 9.15 9.64 1.04
C GLY A 18 8.33 10.62 1.89
N LEU A 19 7.90 11.74 1.31
CA LEU A 19 7.07 12.74 2.00
C LEU A 19 5.69 12.20 2.37
N ILE A 20 5.03 11.44 1.50
CA ILE A 20 3.74 10.79 1.81
C ILE A 20 3.92 9.79 2.97
N PHE A 21 5.00 9.01 2.97
CA PHE A 21 5.27 8.08 4.05
C PHE A 21 5.56 8.82 5.37
N LEU A 22 6.38 9.88 5.35
CA LEU A 22 6.68 10.72 6.50
C LEU A 22 5.43 11.41 7.06
N THR A 23 4.56 11.95 6.20
CA THR A 23 3.30 12.58 6.62
C THR A 23 2.34 11.55 7.22
N ALA A 24 2.25 10.35 6.66
CA ALA A 24 1.48 9.25 7.26
C ALA A 24 2.05 8.84 8.63
N PHE A 25 3.36 8.70 8.74
CA PHE A 25 4.06 8.35 9.98
C PHE A 25 3.81 9.38 11.09
N THR A 26 4.01 10.67 10.77
CA THR A 26 3.78 11.78 11.71
C THR A 26 2.30 11.94 12.07
N SER A 27 1.38 11.77 11.12
CA SER A 27 -0.07 11.84 11.34
C SER A 27 -0.56 10.70 12.26
N LEU A 28 -0.03 9.48 12.09
CA LEU A 28 -0.42 8.32 12.89
C LEU A 28 0.17 8.33 14.30
N LYS A 29 1.31 9.00 14.51
CA LYS A 29 2.06 9.01 15.77
C LYS A 29 2.15 7.59 16.36
N PRO A 30 2.87 6.66 15.70
CA PRO A 30 2.86 5.23 16.06
C PRO A 30 3.20 4.98 17.52
N PHE A 31 4.14 5.74 18.07
CA PHE A 31 4.61 5.61 19.45
C PHE A 31 3.74 6.31 20.50
N ARG A 32 2.67 7.02 20.10
CA ARG A 32 1.74 7.61 21.08
C ARG A 32 0.86 6.49 21.65
N ALA A 33 1.31 5.90 22.75
CA ALA A 33 0.60 4.85 23.47
C ALA A 33 -0.65 5.41 24.16
N HIS A 34 -1.81 4.84 23.85
CA HIS A 34 -3.06 5.17 24.57
C HIS A 34 -3.19 4.25 25.79
N LYS A 35 -2.99 4.79 27.00
CA LYS A 35 -2.98 4.06 28.29
C LYS A 35 -4.08 3.01 28.47
N LYS A 36 -5.27 3.20 27.88
CA LYS A 36 -6.44 2.30 28.07
C LYS A 36 -6.52 1.14 27.06
N ARG A 37 -5.89 1.23 25.87
CA ARG A 37 -6.05 0.29 24.74
C ARG A 37 -4.81 0.25 23.84
N ILE A 38 -3.69 -0.14 24.43
CA ILE A 38 -2.35 -0.04 23.83
C ILE A 38 -2.20 -1.03 22.67
N PHE A 39 -2.47 -2.32 22.88
CA PHE A 39 -2.18 -3.38 21.91
C PHE A 39 -2.94 -3.25 20.59
N SER A 40 -4.29 -3.20 20.60
CA SER A 40 -5.08 -3.14 19.36
C SER A 40 -4.82 -1.88 18.54
N THR A 41 -4.50 -0.76 19.21
CA THR A 41 -4.28 0.52 18.53
C THR A 41 -2.89 0.57 17.90
N ILE A 42 -1.88 0.05 18.59
CA ILE A 42 -0.53 -0.07 18.06
C ILE A 42 -0.50 -1.08 16.91
N LEU A 43 -1.19 -2.22 17.04
CA LEU A 43 -1.30 -3.22 15.99
C LEU A 43 -1.87 -2.63 14.70
N LEU A 44 -2.96 -1.88 14.77
CA LEU A 44 -3.54 -1.23 13.59
C LEU A 44 -2.59 -0.23 12.95
N LYS A 45 -1.91 0.61 13.75
CA LYS A 45 -0.97 1.61 13.23
C LYS A 45 0.26 0.94 12.60
N SER A 46 0.79 -0.09 13.24
CA SER A 46 1.97 -0.82 12.77
C SER A 46 1.67 -1.59 11.49
N THR A 47 0.58 -2.36 11.45
CA THR A 47 0.16 -3.07 10.24
C THR A 47 -0.14 -2.13 9.09
N TYR A 48 -0.74 -0.95 9.36
CA TYR A 48 -0.95 0.05 8.31
C TYR A 48 0.36 0.66 7.80
N LEU A 49 1.30 1.02 8.68
CA LEU A 49 2.60 1.57 8.24
C LEU A 49 3.40 0.54 7.44
N PHE A 50 3.33 -0.73 7.85
CA PHE A 50 3.92 -1.84 7.12
C PHE A 50 3.27 -2.00 5.74
N TYR A 51 1.94 -2.03 5.68
CA TYR A 51 1.18 -1.99 4.44
C TYR A 51 1.58 -0.82 3.54
N LEU A 52 1.63 0.39 4.09
CA LEU A 52 1.94 1.59 3.34
C LEU A 52 3.36 1.53 2.77
N SER A 53 4.31 1.01 3.53
CA SER A 53 5.68 0.81 3.03
C SER A 53 5.72 -0.12 1.82
N PHE A 54 5.06 -1.28 1.89
CA PHE A 54 4.95 -2.22 0.76
C PHE A 54 4.21 -1.61 -0.43
N TYR A 55 3.14 -0.85 -0.17
CA TYR A 55 2.37 -0.18 -1.20
C TYR A 55 3.21 0.87 -1.95
N MET A 56 4.08 1.60 -1.25
CA MET A 56 4.99 2.57 -1.88
C MET A 56 6.06 1.89 -2.73
N VAL A 57 6.64 0.79 -2.24
CA VAL A 57 7.56 -0.04 -3.04
C VAL A 57 6.85 -0.59 -4.28
N PHE A 58 5.62 -1.08 -4.12
CA PHE A 58 4.80 -1.56 -5.22
C PHE A 58 4.55 -0.46 -6.27
N LEU A 59 4.12 0.74 -5.86
CA LEU A 59 3.92 1.86 -6.76
C LEU A 59 5.21 2.30 -7.44
N TYR A 60 6.32 2.32 -6.71
CA TYR A 60 7.63 2.62 -7.28
C TYR A 60 8.00 1.64 -8.40
N ILE A 61 7.87 0.34 -8.12
CA ILE A 61 8.12 -0.72 -9.10
C ILE A 61 7.20 -0.52 -10.33
N LEU A 62 5.90 -0.35 -10.11
CA LEU A 62 4.90 -0.16 -11.17
C LEU A 62 5.19 1.05 -12.07
N MET A 63 5.68 2.15 -11.50
CA MET A 63 5.89 3.41 -12.24
C MET A 63 7.26 3.51 -12.92
N PHE A 64 8.30 2.86 -12.38
CA PHE A 64 9.70 3.12 -12.77
C PHE A 64 10.46 1.93 -13.33
N VAL A 65 9.93 0.71 -13.23
CA VAL A 65 10.59 -0.47 -13.78
C VAL A 65 10.09 -0.66 -15.22
N ASP A 66 10.87 -0.17 -16.18
CA ASP A 66 10.59 -0.23 -17.64
C ASP A 66 10.48 -1.68 -18.17
N HIS A 67 10.96 -2.67 -17.41
CA HIS A 67 10.86 -4.09 -17.75
C HIS A 67 9.53 -4.74 -17.36
N ILE A 68 8.62 -4.02 -16.69
CA ILE A 68 7.23 -4.46 -16.53
C ILE A 68 6.51 -4.25 -17.86
N LYS A 69 6.93 -5.04 -18.84
CA LYS A 69 6.06 -5.42 -19.94
C LYS A 69 5.03 -6.32 -19.29
N ILE A 70 3.92 -5.73 -18.84
CA ILE A 70 2.65 -6.46 -18.78
C ILE A 70 2.57 -7.08 -20.18
N ASN A 71 2.89 -8.37 -20.31
CA ASN A 71 2.95 -9.04 -21.61
C ASN A 71 1.53 -9.04 -22.16
N GLN A 72 1.15 -7.95 -22.84
CA GLN A 72 -0.22 -7.76 -23.34
C GLN A 72 -0.57 -8.88 -24.31
N ASP A 73 0.45 -9.41 -25.00
CA ASP A 73 0.36 -10.53 -25.94
C ASP A 73 0.00 -11.88 -25.28
N GLY A 74 0.04 -12.01 -23.94
CA GLY A 74 -0.27 -13.26 -23.20
C GLY A 74 -1.19 -13.11 -21.98
N ILE A 75 -1.61 -11.89 -21.65
CA ILE A 75 -2.51 -11.59 -20.53
C ILE A 75 -3.89 -11.31 -21.12
N GLY A 76 -4.72 -12.35 -21.22
CA GLY A 76 -6.11 -12.19 -21.66
C GLY A 76 -6.83 -11.10 -20.86
N GLU A 77 -7.73 -10.35 -21.50
CA GLU A 77 -8.39 -9.15 -20.95
C GLU A 77 -8.94 -9.33 -19.52
N ASN A 78 -9.42 -10.52 -19.20
CA ASN A 78 -9.94 -10.86 -17.87
C ASN A 78 -8.88 -10.73 -16.76
N TRP A 79 -7.62 -11.07 -17.06
CA TRP A 79 -6.51 -10.94 -16.12
C TRP A 79 -6.13 -9.48 -15.90
N VAL A 80 -6.14 -8.65 -16.94
CA VAL A 80 -5.91 -7.20 -16.79
C VAL A 80 -6.97 -6.59 -15.88
N LYS A 81 -8.25 -6.90 -16.12
CA LYS A 81 -9.37 -6.46 -15.28
C LYS A 81 -9.20 -6.92 -13.83
N PHE A 82 -8.80 -8.18 -13.62
CA PHE A 82 -8.54 -8.74 -12.30
C PHE A 82 -7.41 -8.00 -11.56
N TYR A 83 -6.29 -7.73 -12.23
CA TYR A 83 -5.17 -6.99 -11.62
C TYR A 83 -5.52 -5.56 -11.27
N MET A 84 -6.24 -4.86 -12.17
CA MET A 84 -6.73 -3.51 -11.89
C MET A 84 -7.70 -3.50 -10.70
N PHE A 85 -8.59 -4.49 -10.61
CA PHE A 85 -9.51 -4.63 -9.49
C PHE A 85 -8.76 -4.88 -8.17
N MET A 86 -7.79 -5.79 -8.14
CA MET A 86 -6.95 -6.04 -6.96
C MET A 86 -6.16 -4.80 -6.54
N PHE A 87 -5.56 -4.09 -7.50
CA PHE A 87 -4.87 -2.82 -7.25
C PHE A 87 -5.80 -1.80 -6.58
N LEU A 88 -7.03 -1.66 -7.08
CA LEU A 88 -8.01 -0.74 -6.52
C LEU A 88 -8.45 -1.14 -5.11
N LEU A 89 -8.67 -2.44 -4.85
CA LEU A 89 -8.98 -2.94 -3.50
C LEU A 89 -7.88 -2.60 -2.50
N VAL A 90 -6.64 -2.93 -2.86
CA VAL A 90 -5.45 -2.67 -2.03
C VAL A 90 -5.30 -1.17 -1.78
N THR A 91 -5.56 -0.33 -2.78
CA THR A 91 -5.47 1.13 -2.65
C THR A 91 -6.54 1.71 -1.73
N ILE A 92 -7.78 1.25 -1.84
CA ILE A 92 -8.92 1.90 -1.20
C ILE A 92 -9.12 1.43 0.24
N PHE A 93 -9.16 0.11 0.48
CA PHE A 93 -9.65 -0.45 1.74
C PHE A 93 -8.80 -0.06 2.96
N PRO A 94 -7.46 -0.24 2.95
CA PRO A 94 -6.59 0.18 4.05
C PRO A 94 -6.67 1.68 4.36
N ASN A 95 -6.68 2.52 3.32
CA ASN A 95 -6.69 3.97 3.43
C ASN A 95 -8.02 4.50 3.99
N ILE A 96 -9.15 4.05 3.44
CA ILE A 96 -10.48 4.39 3.96
C ILE A 96 -10.63 3.89 5.40
N GLY A 97 -10.14 2.68 5.69
CA GLY A 97 -10.17 2.11 7.03
C GLY A 97 -9.60 3.03 8.10
N ILE A 98 -8.42 3.60 7.83
CA ILE A 98 -7.78 4.48 8.81
C ILE A 98 -8.49 5.83 8.95
N MET A 99 -9.08 6.35 7.87
CA MET A 99 -9.86 7.59 7.88
C MET A 99 -11.15 7.40 8.70
N VAL A 100 -11.87 6.32 8.43
CA VAL A 100 -13.20 6.04 8.99
C VAL A 100 -13.12 5.56 10.44
N ARG A 101 -11.97 5.07 10.91
CA ARG A 101 -11.72 4.71 12.33
C ARG A 101 -12.19 5.77 13.33
N ARG A 102 -12.14 7.06 12.97
CA ARG A 102 -12.57 8.17 13.85
C ARG A 102 -14.07 8.17 14.13
N LYS A 103 -14.89 7.61 13.22
CA LYS A 103 -16.35 7.54 13.33
C LYS A 103 -16.82 6.36 14.21
N PHE A 104 -16.10 5.25 14.22
CA PHE A 104 -16.45 4.04 14.98
C PHE A 104 -15.84 4.05 16.40
N LYS A 105 -16.43 4.82 17.32
CA LYS A 105 -15.97 4.92 18.72
C LYS A 105 -16.39 3.72 19.58
N THR A 106 -17.58 3.16 19.34
CA THR A 106 -18.18 2.08 20.15
C THR A 106 -17.48 0.75 19.90
N TYR A 107 -17.36 0.31 18.64
CA TYR A 107 -16.75 -0.95 18.23
C TYR A 107 -15.28 -0.83 17.83
N ARG A 108 -14.54 0.03 18.55
CA ARG A 108 -13.19 0.43 18.13
C ARG A 108 -12.19 -0.73 18.21
N LYS A 109 -12.39 -1.69 19.12
CA LYS A 109 -11.46 -2.82 19.31
C LYS A 109 -11.60 -3.80 18.15
N GLU A 110 -12.84 -4.16 17.83
CA GLU A 110 -13.24 -5.03 16.73
C GLU A 110 -12.80 -4.43 15.40
N PHE A 111 -13.10 -3.14 15.19
CA PHE A 111 -12.66 -2.40 14.01
C PHE A 111 -11.14 -2.44 13.83
N ASN A 112 -10.38 -2.21 14.91
CA ASN A 112 -8.92 -2.22 14.83
C ASN A 112 -8.37 -3.60 14.44
N VAL A 113 -8.93 -4.68 14.95
CA VAL A 113 -8.50 -6.05 14.62
C VAL A 113 -8.82 -6.38 13.17
N VAL A 114 -10.06 -6.12 12.73
CA VAL A 114 -10.49 -6.36 11.34
C VAL A 114 -9.62 -5.59 10.36
N PHE A 115 -9.40 -4.29 10.58
CA PHE A 115 -8.58 -3.49 9.67
C PHE A 115 -7.09 -3.81 9.75
N SER A 116 -6.60 -4.32 10.88
CA SER A 116 -5.23 -4.87 10.93
C SER A 116 -5.12 -6.10 10.02
N GLY A 117 -6.13 -6.97 10.01
CA GLY A 117 -6.22 -8.09 9.09
C GLY A 117 -6.29 -7.65 7.62
N ILE A 118 -7.10 -6.64 7.31
CA ILE A 118 -7.19 -6.06 5.95
C ILE A 118 -5.82 -5.53 5.50
N ASN A 119 -5.11 -4.77 6.36
CA ASN A 119 -3.77 -4.28 6.03
C ASN A 119 -2.79 -5.42 5.69
N VAL A 120 -2.78 -6.49 6.49
CA VAL A 120 -1.93 -7.66 6.26
C VAL A 120 -2.32 -8.37 4.95
N LEU A 121 -3.63 -8.55 4.72
CA LEU A 121 -4.13 -9.15 3.47
C LEU A 121 -3.75 -8.30 2.26
N SER A 122 -3.78 -6.98 2.36
CA SER A 122 -3.31 -6.07 1.31
C SER A 122 -1.81 -6.22 1.03
N VAL A 123 -0.97 -6.42 2.05
CA VAL A 123 0.46 -6.75 1.85
C VAL A 123 0.63 -8.07 1.11
N ILE A 124 -0.10 -9.11 1.52
CA ILE A 124 -0.06 -10.42 0.87
C ILE A 124 -0.47 -10.28 -0.60
N LEU A 125 -1.55 -9.55 -0.89
CA LEU A 125 -1.99 -9.29 -2.27
C LEU A 125 -0.93 -8.53 -3.07
N ILE A 126 -0.29 -7.51 -2.50
CA ILE A 126 0.83 -6.80 -3.16
C ILE A 126 1.95 -7.77 -3.51
N ILE A 127 2.38 -8.63 -2.57
CA ILE A 127 3.44 -9.61 -2.81
C ILE A 127 3.03 -10.61 -3.89
N VAL A 128 1.79 -11.11 -3.85
CA VAL A 128 1.26 -12.01 -4.90
C VAL A 128 1.25 -11.31 -6.26
N LEU A 129 0.82 -10.05 -6.32
CA LEU A 129 0.84 -9.27 -7.56
C LEU A 129 2.25 -9.09 -8.10
N LEU A 130 3.24 -8.82 -7.25
CA LEU A 130 4.64 -8.66 -7.66
C LEU A 130 5.28 -9.98 -8.11
N THR A 131 5.00 -11.07 -7.41
CA THR A 131 5.59 -12.40 -7.70
C THR A 131 4.90 -13.14 -8.83
N HIS A 132 3.70 -12.71 -9.24
CA HIS A 132 2.96 -13.42 -10.26
C HIS A 132 3.67 -13.30 -11.62
N LYS A 133 4.09 -14.45 -12.18
CA LYS A 133 4.89 -14.60 -13.42
C LYS A 133 4.38 -13.80 -14.63
N LYS A 134 3.10 -13.44 -14.66
CA LYS A 134 2.49 -12.60 -15.71
C LYS A 134 2.74 -11.10 -15.56
N ILE A 135 3.09 -10.62 -14.36
CA ILE A 135 3.45 -9.23 -14.10
C ILE A 135 4.96 -8.98 -14.32
N GLY A 136 5.76 -10.04 -14.53
CA GLY A 136 7.13 -9.90 -15.07
C GLY A 136 8.07 -9.09 -14.18
N VAL A 137 7.86 -9.10 -12.86
CA VAL A 137 8.74 -8.42 -11.90
C VAL A 137 9.79 -9.37 -11.33
N PHE A 138 9.56 -10.70 -11.36
CA PHE A 138 10.53 -11.76 -11.07
C PHE A 138 10.24 -13.03 -11.89
#